data_AF-A0A2J6RU89-F1
#
_entry.id   AF-A0A2J6RU89-F1
#
_cell.length_a   1.000
_cell.length_b   1.000
_cell.length_c   1.000
_cell.angle_alpha   90.00
_cell.angle_beta   90.00
_cell.angle_gamma   90.00
#
_symmetry.space_group_name_H-M   'P 1'
#
loop_
_entity.id
_entity.type
_entity.pdbx_description
1 polymer ?
#
loop_
_entity_poly.entity_id
_entity_poly.type
_entity_poly.pdbx_seq_one_letter_code
_entity_poly.pdbx_strand_id
1 'polypeptide(L)'
;MSKTNLLELFKYNKYKVHFIQEKVPDGTSTTVYRCGSLIDLCVGPHVRLPHTGRIKAFAILKNSSAYWLGISANESLQRIAGVSFPEKKLLEEHKKYLLEAAKRNHRKIRQD
;
A
#
# COMPACT_ATOMS: atom_id res chain seq x y z
N MET A 1 15.06 -15.09 0.97
CA MET A 1 14.83 -16.13 -0.07
C MET A 1 15.64 -15.79 -1.29
N SER A 2 16.14 -16.81 -2.01
CA SER A 2 16.85 -16.63 -3.28
C SER A 2 15.92 -16.05 -4.36
N LYS A 3 16.50 -15.33 -5.33
CA LYS A 3 15.76 -14.72 -6.44
C LYS A 3 14.94 -15.74 -7.23
N THR A 4 15.47 -16.94 -7.47
CA THR A 4 14.76 -18.04 -8.15
C THR A 4 13.48 -18.44 -7.42
N ASN A 5 13.57 -18.67 -6.11
CA ASN A 5 12.42 -19.08 -5.29
C ASN A 5 11.35 -17.97 -5.22
N LEU A 6 11.76 -16.70 -5.22
CA LEU A 6 10.83 -15.57 -5.27
C LEU A 6 10.08 -15.50 -6.60
N LEU A 7 10.76 -15.76 -7.72
CA LEU A 7 10.14 -15.77 -9.05
C LEU A 7 9.12 -16.91 -9.20
N GLU A 8 9.41 -18.09 -8.65
CA GLU A 8 8.43 -19.18 -8.62
C GLU A 8 7.23 -18.84 -7.73
N LEU A 9 7.48 -18.30 -6.53
CA LEU A 9 6.44 -17.96 -5.57
C LEU A 9 5.48 -16.87 -6.10
N PHE A 10 5.99 -15.90 -6.86
CA PHE A 10 5.21 -14.78 -7.38
C PHE A 10 4.89 -14.88 -8.88
N LYS A 11 5.03 -16.07 -9.49
CA LYS A 11 4.80 -16.30 -10.93
C LYS A 11 3.42 -15.82 -11.42
N TYR A 12 2.41 -15.83 -10.54
CA TYR A 12 1.06 -15.40 -10.85
C TYR A 12 0.89 -13.87 -10.98
N ASN A 13 1.86 -13.06 -10.55
CA ASN A 13 1.73 -11.61 -10.51
C ASN A 13 2.85 -10.91 -11.29
N LYS A 14 2.51 -10.46 -12.51
CA LYS A 14 3.40 -9.72 -13.42
C LYS A 14 4.09 -8.52 -12.78
N TYR A 15 3.39 -7.80 -11.89
CA TYR A 15 3.93 -6.61 -11.23
C TYR A 15 4.99 -6.95 -10.19
N LYS A 16 4.78 -8.01 -9.41
CA LYS A 16 5.76 -8.46 -8.39
C LYS A 16 7.00 -9.04 -9.04
N VAL A 17 6.84 -9.79 -10.14
CA VAL A 17 7.96 -10.32 -10.94
C VAL A 17 8.83 -9.18 -11.48
N HIS A 18 8.21 -8.12 -12.01
CA HIS A 18 8.94 -6.94 -12.50
C HIS A 18 9.79 -6.32 -11.39
N PHE A 19 9.22 -6.10 -10.20
CA PHE A 19 9.97 -5.56 -9.06
C PHE A 19 11.09 -6.50 -8.56
N ILE A 20 10.89 -7.82 -8.61
CA ILE A 20 11.94 -8.78 -8.24
C ILE A 20 13.10 -8.71 -9.23
N GLN A 21 12.82 -8.58 -10.53
CA GLN A 21 13.86 -8.47 -11.55
C GLN A 21 14.66 -7.18 -11.45
N GLU A 22 13.97 -6.05 -11.22
CA GLU A 22 14.58 -4.72 -11.18
C GLU A 22 15.31 -4.45 -9.85
N LYS A 23 14.72 -4.82 -8.72
CA LYS A 23 15.19 -4.41 -7.39
C LYS A 23 16.03 -5.45 -6.66
N VAL A 24 16.06 -6.71 -7.11
CA VAL A 24 16.87 -7.77 -6.49
C VAL A 24 18.08 -8.08 -7.38
N PRO A 25 19.29 -7.59 -7.02
CA PRO A 25 20.52 -7.95 -7.71
C PRO A 25 20.73 -9.47 -7.79
N ASP A 26 21.37 -9.94 -8.85
CA ASP A 26 21.66 -11.36 -9.00
C ASP A 26 22.57 -11.86 -7.86
N GLY A 27 22.18 -12.97 -7.23
CA GLY A 27 22.86 -13.53 -6.07
C GLY A 27 22.43 -12.97 -4.71
N THR A 28 21.58 -11.94 -4.66
CA THR A 28 21.05 -11.42 -3.39
C THR A 28 19.78 -12.13 -2.94
N SER A 29 19.49 -12.04 -1.63
CA SER A 29 18.29 -12.60 -1.03
C SER A 29 17.45 -11.48 -0.42
N THR A 30 16.13 -11.56 -0.60
CA THR A 30 15.18 -10.60 -0.04
C THR A 30 14.25 -11.28 0.96
N THR A 31 13.75 -10.51 1.91
CA THR A 31 12.73 -10.95 2.87
C THR A 31 11.34 -10.93 2.24
N VAL A 32 10.48 -11.82 2.73
CA VAL A 32 9.08 -11.91 2.34
C VAL A 32 8.27 -11.84 3.62
N TYR A 33 7.21 -11.04 3.61
CA TYR A 33 6.27 -10.97 4.71
C TYR A 33 5.13 -11.96 4.48
N ARG A 34 4.83 -12.77 5.50
CA ARG A 34 3.70 -13.69 5.49
C ARG A 34 2.74 -13.34 6.63
N CYS A 35 1.48 -13.09 6.29
CA CYS A 35 0.39 -12.90 7.23
C CYS A 35 -0.75 -13.87 6.88
N GLY A 36 -0.76 -15.04 7.54
CA GLY A 36 -1.71 -16.11 7.24
C GLY A 36 -1.54 -16.64 5.81
N SER A 37 -2.56 -16.44 4.97
CA SER A 37 -2.57 -16.77 3.54
C SER A 37 -1.94 -15.68 2.66
N LEU A 38 -1.79 -14.46 3.17
CA LEU A 38 -1.19 -13.35 2.42
C LEU A 38 0.34 -13.46 2.45
N ILE A 39 0.94 -13.44 1.27
CA ILE A 39 2.40 -13.41 1.08
C ILE A 39 2.74 -12.16 0.26
N ASP A 40 3.61 -11.32 0.81
CA ASP A 40 3.99 -10.06 0.18
C ASP A 40 5.49 -9.80 0.16
N LEU A 41 5.96 -9.19 -0.92
CA LEU A 41 7.36 -8.84 -1.12
C LEU A 41 7.61 -7.47 -0.50
N CYS A 42 8.03 -7.46 0.77
CA CYS A 42 8.32 -6.24 1.48
C CYS A 42 9.55 -6.43 2.37
N VAL A 43 10.45 -5.45 2.33
CA VAL A 43 11.72 -5.47 3.08
C VAL A 43 11.48 -5.17 4.57
N GLY A 44 10.35 -4.55 4.91
CA GLY A 44 9.99 -4.20 6.29
C GLY A 44 10.75 -2.97 6.80
N PRO A 45 10.59 -2.64 8.11
CA PRO A 45 9.94 -3.43 9.14
C PRO A 45 8.40 -3.35 9.07
N HIS A 46 7.74 -4.51 9.04
CA HIS A 46 6.31 -4.57 9.36
C HIS A 46 6.12 -4.32 10.86
N VAL A 47 4.89 -4.03 11.29
CA VAL A 47 4.55 -3.88 12.71
C VAL A 47 5.17 -5.05 13.49
N ARG A 48 6.23 -4.75 14.24
CA ARG A 48 7.20 -5.71 14.81
C ARG A 48 6.65 -6.41 16.05
N LEU A 49 5.37 -6.79 16.04
CA LEU A 49 4.63 -7.24 17.21
C LEU A 49 3.72 -8.43 16.85
N PRO A 50 3.57 -9.41 17.75
CA PRO A 50 3.23 -10.81 17.44
C PRO A 50 1.89 -11.07 16.73
N HIS A 51 0.98 -10.08 16.65
CA HIS A 51 -0.33 -10.24 16.02
C HIS A 51 -0.83 -8.94 15.34
N THR A 52 -1.57 -9.10 14.24
CA THR A 52 -2.24 -8.03 13.48
C THR A 52 -3.32 -7.28 14.28
N GLY A 53 -3.77 -7.82 15.42
CA GLY A 53 -4.78 -7.23 16.29
C GLY A 53 -4.39 -5.91 16.98
N ARG A 54 -3.12 -5.47 16.85
CA ARG A 54 -2.71 -4.12 17.27
C ARG A 54 -3.23 -3.01 16.33
N ILE A 55 -3.58 -3.36 15.10
CA ILE A 55 -4.19 -2.42 14.15
C ILE A 55 -5.67 -2.28 14.54
N LYS A 56 -5.97 -1.32 15.42
CA LYS A 56 -7.32 -1.14 15.98
C LYS A 56 -8.20 -0.21 15.16
N ALA A 57 -7.62 0.87 14.61
CA ALA A 57 -8.36 1.91 13.94
C ALA A 57 -7.79 2.13 12.54
N PHE A 58 -8.50 1.67 11.52
CA PHE A 58 -8.17 1.92 10.11
C PHE A 58 -9.39 2.46 9.37
N ALA A 59 -9.16 3.25 8.33
CA ALA A 59 -10.22 3.71 7.44
C ALA A 59 -9.69 3.82 6.00
N ILE A 60 -10.54 3.43 5.04
CA ILE A 60 -10.32 3.70 3.62
C ILE A 60 -10.82 5.12 3.34
N LEU A 61 -10.00 5.95 2.71
CA LEU A 61 -10.30 7.36 2.45
C LEU A 61 -10.81 7.58 1.03
N LYS A 62 -10.10 7.07 0.03
CA LYS A 62 -10.34 7.38 -1.39
C LYS A 62 -9.94 6.21 -2.28
N ASN A 63 -10.70 6.03 -3.36
CA ASN A 63 -10.30 5.25 -4.52
C ASN A 63 -9.84 6.20 -5.63
N SER A 64 -8.79 5.82 -6.35
CA SER A 64 -8.28 6.57 -7.50
C SER A 64 -7.67 5.60 -8.49
N SER A 65 -7.73 5.91 -9.78
CA SER A 65 -6.91 5.20 -10.78
C SER A 65 -5.49 5.74 -10.80
N ALA A 66 -4.51 4.86 -10.96
CA ALA A 66 -3.10 5.21 -11.16
C ALA A 66 -2.52 4.36 -12.28
N TYR A 67 -1.71 4.94 -13.15
CA TYR A 67 -1.04 4.19 -14.20
C TYR A 67 0.18 3.45 -13.66
N TRP A 68 0.44 2.26 -14.21
CA TRP A 68 1.63 1.49 -13.88
C TRP A 68 2.92 2.27 -14.19
N LEU A 69 3.85 2.33 -13.22
CA LEU A 69 5.07 3.16 -13.23
C LEU A 69 4.83 4.68 -13.45
N GLY A 70 3.59 5.15 -13.36
CA GLY A 70 3.24 6.56 -13.63
C GLY A 70 3.24 6.92 -15.12
N ILE A 71 3.36 5.95 -16.02
CA ILE A 71 3.37 6.16 -17.47
C ILE A 71 1.95 5.93 -18.00
N SER A 72 1.35 6.94 -18.61
CA SER A 72 -0.05 6.91 -19.10
C SER A 72 -0.31 5.87 -20.19
N ALA A 73 0.73 5.44 -20.92
CA ALA A 73 0.63 4.38 -21.92
C ALA A 73 0.47 2.98 -21.30
N ASN A 74 0.77 2.83 -20.02
CA ASN A 74 0.65 1.56 -19.33
C ASN A 74 -0.76 1.34 -18.76
N GLU A 75 -0.98 0.12 -18.29
CA GLU A 75 -2.24 -0.30 -17.70
C GLU A 75 -2.68 0.58 -16.52
N SER A 76 -3.99 0.85 -16.46
CA SER A 76 -4.62 1.57 -15.36
C SER A 76 -4.88 0.63 -14.20
N LEU A 77 -4.37 0.99 -13.02
CA LEU A 77 -4.51 0.26 -11.78
C LEU A 77 -5.42 1.01 -10.80
N GLN A 78 -6.14 0.27 -9.97
CA GLN A 78 -6.92 0.85 -8.88
C GLN A 78 -6.04 1.05 -7.64
N ARG A 79 -5.91 2.30 -7.20
CA ARG A 79 -5.22 2.70 -5.98
C ARG A 79 -6.26 2.99 -4.89
N ILE A 80 -6.15 2.29 -3.78
CA ILE A 80 -6.97 2.48 -2.58
C ILE A 80 -6.10 3.17 -1.53
N ALA A 81 -6.47 4.40 -1.15
CA ALA A 81 -5.81 5.14 -0.08
C ALA A 81 -6.51 4.85 1.24
N GLY A 82 -5.75 4.43 2.25
CA GLY A 82 -6.23 4.19 3.61
C GLY A 82 -5.26 4.75 4.65
N VAL A 83 -5.78 4.98 5.86
CA VAL A 83 -5.02 5.46 7.02
C VAL A 83 -5.27 4.56 8.21
N SER A 84 -4.27 4.42 9.07
CA SER A 84 -4.37 3.65 10.31
C SER A 84 -3.77 4.44 11.46
N PHE A 85 -4.42 4.37 12.63
CA PHE A 85 -3.99 4.99 13.88
C PHE A 85 -3.97 3.95 15.01
N PRO A 86 -3.16 4.17 16.06
CA PRO A 86 -3.14 3.29 17.23
C PRO A 86 -4.45 3.36 18.04
N GLU A 87 -5.12 4.52 18.04
CA GLU A 87 -6.37 4.76 18.76
C GLU A 87 -7.49 5.28 17.86
N LYS A 88 -8.74 4.99 18.23
CA LYS A 88 -9.93 5.44 17.50
C LYS A 88 -10.13 6.96 17.56
N LYS A 89 -9.79 7.60 18.69
CA LYS A 89 -9.91 9.06 18.87
C LYS A 89 -9.09 9.83 17.83
N LEU A 90 -7.83 9.42 17.62
CA LEU A 90 -6.94 10.01 16.62
C LEU A 90 -7.48 9.84 15.18
N LEU A 91 -8.12 8.70 14.89
CA LEU A 91 -8.76 8.49 13.59
C LEU A 91 -9.94 9.44 13.38
N GLU A 92 -10.75 9.70 14.42
CA GLU A 92 -11.87 10.64 14.34
C GLU A 92 -11.40 12.09 14.20
N GLU A 93 -10.38 12.49 14.95
CA GLU A 93 -9.72 13.80 14.80
C GLU A 93 -9.16 13.99 13.39
N HIS A 94 -8.49 12.97 12.85
CA HIS A 94 -8.00 13.01 11.48
C HIS A 94 -9.13 13.12 10.45
N LYS A 95 -10.26 12.43 10.66
CA LYS A 95 -11.44 12.58 9.79
C LYS A 95 -12.02 13.99 9.86
N LYS A 96 -12.12 14.58 11.05
CA LYS A 96 -12.57 15.99 11.22
C LYS A 96 -11.64 16.95 10.47
N TYR A 97 -10.33 16.77 10.62
CA TYR A 97 -9.33 17.55 9.89
C TYR A 97 -9.48 17.44 8.37
N LEU A 98 -9.70 16.23 7.84
CA LEU A 98 -9.94 16.03 6.41
C LEU A 98 -11.23 16.69 5.91
N LEU A 99 -12.28 16.73 6.73
CA LEU A 99 -13.53 17.42 6.39
C LEU A 99 -13.35 18.94 6.35
N GLU A 100 -12.63 19.51 7.31
CA GLU A 100 -12.30 20.94 7.32
C GLU A 100 -11.43 21.33 6.12
N ALA A 101 -10.41 20.52 5.80
CA ALA A 101 -9.58 20.71 4.62
C ALA A 101 -10.39 20.60 3.33
N ALA A 102 -11.39 19.70 3.28
CA ALA A 102 -12.27 19.56 2.12
C ALA A 102 -13.19 20.77 1.92
N LYS A 103 -13.65 21.43 2.99
CA LYS A 103 -14.44 22.68 2.91
C LYS A 103 -13.63 23.84 2.34
N ARG A 104 -12.32 23.89 2.64
CA ARG A 104 -11.41 24.94 2.17
C ARG A 104 -10.80 24.67 0.79
N ASN A 105 -11.34 23.70 0.06
CA ASN A 105 -10.81 23.36 -1.25
C ASN A 105 -11.28 24.37 -2.31
N HIS A 106 -10.33 25.14 -2.85
CA HIS A 106 -10.58 26.15 -3.89
C HIS A 106 -11.37 25.63 -5.11
N ARG A 107 -11.27 24.34 -5.43
CA ARG A 107 -12.02 23.74 -6.55
C ARG A 107 -13.52 23.60 -6.25
N LYS A 108 -13.87 23.34 -4.98
CA LYS A 108 -15.25 23.21 -4.52
C LYS A 108 -15.89 24.56 -4.27
N ILE A 109 -15.14 25.49 -3.65
CA ILE A 109 -15.62 26.84 -3.34
C ILE A 109 -16.03 27.64 -4.59
N ARG A 110 -15.42 27.35 -5.76
CA ARG A 110 -15.79 27.99 -7.03
C ARG A 110 -17.07 27.43 -7.67
N GLN A 111 -17.48 26.22 -7.29
CA GLN A 111 -18.64 25.53 -7.89
C GLN A 111 -19.96 25.82 -7.18
N ASP A 112 -19.91 26.23 -5.90
CA ASP A 112 -21.04 26.73 -5.13
C ASP A 112 -21.22 28.25 -5.35
#